data_AF-S3B4Q8-F1
#
_entry.id   AF-S3B4Q8-F1
#
_cell.length_a   1.000
_cell.length_b   1.000
_cell.length_c   1.000
_cell.angle_alpha   90.00
_cell.angle_beta   90.00
_cell.angle_gamma   90.00
#
_symmetry.space_group_name_H-M   'P 1'
#
loop_
_entity.id
_entity.type
_entity.pdbx_description
1 polymer ?
#
loop_
_entity_poly.entity_id
_entity_poly.type
_entity_poly.pdbx_seq_one_letter_code
_entity_poly.pdbx_strand_id
1 'polypeptide(L)'
;MDAVQKGITRHERGAYRADESTAQQAPPEPPWVGRVLREHRDGTVQLITPTGYAWTAAPGDMRSATEEERAAYDAQVRAIQRERDALYRQLRGGARS
;
A
#
# COMPACT_ATOMS: atom_id res chain seq x y z
N MET A 1 38.41 -2.44 -2.33
CA MET A 1 37.14 -2.11 -3.02
C MET A 1 36.03 -2.66 -2.15
N ASP A 2 35.49 -1.81 -1.28
CA ASP A 2 34.45 -2.17 -0.31
C ASP A 2 33.12 -2.39 -1.02
N ALA A 3 32.71 -3.65 -1.15
CA ALA A 3 31.31 -3.98 -1.39
C ALA A 3 30.60 -3.90 -0.03
N VAL A 4 29.99 -2.74 0.25
CA VAL A 4 29.00 -2.62 1.32
C VAL A 4 27.84 -3.54 0.96
N GLN A 5 27.84 -4.74 1.54
CA GLN A 5 26.71 -5.64 1.54
C GLN A 5 25.58 -4.95 2.33
N LYS A 6 24.79 -4.10 1.67
CA LYS A 6 23.51 -3.62 2.21
C LYS A 6 22.68 -4.86 2.49
N GLY A 7 22.52 -5.19 3.77
CA GLY A 7 21.74 -6.34 4.21
C GLY A 7 20.36 -6.30 3.55
N ILE A 8 19.98 -7.40 2.90
CA ILE A 8 18.62 -7.58 2.36
C ILE A 8 17.69 -7.52 3.57
N THR A 9 17.11 -6.35 3.81
CA THR A 9 16.15 -6.18 4.90
C THR A 9 14.85 -6.75 4.40
N ARG A 10 14.54 -7.97 4.82
CA ARG A 10 13.32 -8.66 4.41
C ARG A 10 12.11 -7.82 4.79
N HIS A 11 11.21 -7.57 3.85
CA HIS A 11 10.00 -6.80 4.08
C HIS A 11 8.90 -7.71 4.65
N GLU A 12 8.44 -7.40 5.86
CA GLU A 12 7.37 -8.15 6.49
C GLU A 12 6.04 -7.96 5.75
N ARG A 13 5.32 -9.07 5.52
CA ARG A 13 3.99 -9.04 4.89
C ARG A 13 3.02 -8.22 5.75
N GLY A 14 2.33 -7.29 5.12
CA GLY A 14 1.37 -6.41 5.77
C GLY A 14 1.97 -5.16 6.39
N ALA A 15 3.30 -5.00 6.40
CA ALA A 15 3.96 -3.77 6.81
C ALA A 15 3.61 -2.63 5.84
N TYR A 16 3.57 -1.40 6.36
CA TYR A 16 3.28 -0.21 5.56
C TYR A 16 4.59 0.39 5.03
N ARG A 17 4.64 0.63 3.72
CA ARG A 17 5.79 1.23 3.04
C ARG A 17 5.32 2.37 2.17
N ALA A 18 6.10 3.45 2.17
CA ALA A 18 5.96 4.56 1.24
C ALA A 18 6.97 4.34 0.11
N ASP A 19 6.49 4.36 -1.12
CA ASP A 19 7.32 4.37 -2.34
C ASP A 19 7.60 5.82 -2.74
N GLU A 20 8.86 6.23 -2.55
CA GLU A 20 9.33 7.60 -2.80
C GLU A 20 9.65 7.85 -4.28
N SER A 21 9.76 6.80 -5.10
CA SER A 21 9.96 6.96 -6.54
C SER A 21 8.73 7.62 -7.20
N THR A 22 7.55 7.33 -6.67
CA THR A 22 6.28 7.86 -7.18
C THR A 22 5.98 9.27 -6.70
N ALA A 23 6.62 9.72 -5.61
CA ALA A 23 6.52 11.10 -5.13
C ALA A 23 7.11 12.12 -6.13
N GLN A 24 7.93 11.66 -7.08
CA GLN A 24 8.56 12.49 -8.10
C GLN A 24 7.68 12.71 -9.36
N GLN A 25 6.57 11.98 -9.50
CA GLN A 25 5.64 12.17 -10.62
C GLN A 25 4.56 13.19 -10.24
N ALA A 26 4.41 14.25 -11.04
CA ALA A 26 3.47 15.34 -10.77
C ALA A 26 2.02 15.00 -11.20
N PRO A 27 0.99 15.38 -10.41
CA PRO A 27 1.09 16.14 -9.16
C PRO A 27 1.58 15.26 -7.99
N PRO A 28 2.32 15.83 -7.03
CA PRO A 28 2.75 15.13 -5.84
C PRO A 28 1.53 14.91 -4.94
N GLU A 29 0.73 13.89 -5.23
CA GLU A 29 -0.05 13.26 -4.18
C GLU A 29 0.92 12.65 -3.16
N PRO A 30 0.56 12.61 -1.87
CA PRO A 30 1.44 12.11 -0.83
C PRO A 30 2.05 10.76 -1.24
N PRO A 31 3.27 10.46 -0.76
CA PRO A 31 4.04 9.30 -1.20
C PRO A 31 3.16 8.05 -1.23
N TRP A 32 3.30 7.24 -2.27
CA TRP A 32 2.38 6.14 -2.54
C TRP A 32 2.55 5.08 -1.45
N VAL A 33 1.69 5.16 -0.43
CA VAL A 33 1.70 4.26 0.72
C VAL A 33 0.91 3.01 0.37
N GLY A 34 1.57 1.86 0.53
CA GLY A 34 0.96 0.56 0.35
C GLY A 34 1.30 -0.39 1.49
N ARG A 35 0.54 -1.48 1.58
CA ARG A 35 0.91 -2.62 2.43
C ARG A 35 1.69 -3.65 1.63
N VAL A 36 2.72 -4.22 2.23
CA VAL A 36 3.52 -5.30 1.63
C VAL A 36 2.65 -6.52 1.40
N LEU A 37 2.45 -6.91 0.14
CA LEU A 37 1.83 -8.18 -0.22
C LEU A 37 2.85 -9.32 -0.18
N ARG A 38 4.01 -9.10 -0.81
CA ARG A 38 5.13 -10.05 -0.89
C ARG A 38 6.41 -9.34 -1.33
N GLU A 39 7.54 -9.95 -0.97
CA GLU A 39 8.86 -9.64 -1.51
C GLU A 39 9.22 -10.69 -2.58
N HIS A 40 9.83 -10.24 -3.67
CA HIS A 40 10.29 -11.06 -4.77
C HIS A 40 11.74 -11.51 -4.57
N ARG A 41 12.19 -12.54 -5.31
CA ARG A 41 13.56 -13.07 -5.20
C ARG A 41 14.64 -12.07 -5.59
N ASP A 42 14.30 -11.10 -6.43
CA ASP A 42 15.18 -10.01 -6.86
C ASP A 42 15.21 -8.82 -5.88
N GLY A 43 14.51 -8.93 -4.74
CA GLY A 43 14.44 -7.91 -3.70
C GLY A 43 13.40 -6.81 -3.96
N THR A 44 12.68 -6.85 -5.10
CA THR A 44 11.55 -5.95 -5.33
C THR A 44 10.36 -6.32 -4.44
N VAL A 45 9.52 -5.34 -4.10
CA VAL A 45 8.41 -5.55 -3.17
C VAL A 45 7.10 -5.16 -3.82
N GLN A 46 6.14 -6.08 -3.75
CA GLN A 46 4.78 -5.82 -4.20
C GLN A 46 4.00 -5.13 -3.08
N LEU A 47 3.47 -3.95 -3.38
CA LEU A 47 2.63 -3.15 -2.49
C LEU A 47 1.18 -3.13 -2.98
N ILE A 48 0.24 -2.90 -2.07
CA ILE A 48 -1.20 -2.74 -2.39
C ILE A 48 -1.80 -1.49 -1.74
N THR A 49 -2.54 -0.72 -2.52
CA THR A 49 -3.29 0.46 -2.06
C THR A 49 -4.54 0.05 -1.27
N PRO A 50 -5.21 0.99 -0.57
CA PRO A 50 -6.52 0.74 0.03
C PRO A 50 -7.58 0.26 -0.97
N THR A 51 -7.51 0.73 -2.21
CA THR A 51 -8.45 0.40 -3.30
C THR A 51 -8.16 -0.94 -3.98
N GLY A 52 -7.04 -1.59 -3.63
CA GLY A 52 -6.66 -2.89 -4.18
C GLY A 52 -5.75 -2.83 -5.41
N TYR A 53 -5.34 -1.64 -5.86
CA TYR A 53 -4.30 -1.51 -6.88
C TYR A 53 -2.97 -2.01 -6.33
N ALA A 54 -2.28 -2.86 -7.09
CA ALA A 54 -1.00 -3.42 -6.70
C ALA A 54 0.11 -3.01 -7.67
N TRP A 55 1.27 -2.66 -7.14
CA TRP A 55 2.45 -2.29 -7.93
C TRP A 55 3.72 -2.85 -7.30
N THR A 56 4.82 -2.80 -8.03
CA THR A 56 6.13 -3.27 -7.58
C THR A 56 7.04 -2.07 -7.37
N ALA A 57 7.57 -1.94 -6.15
CA ALA A 57 8.51 -0.91 -5.76
C ALA A 57 9.93 -1.49 -5.66
N ALA A 58 10.93 -0.68 -6.04
CA ALA A 58 12.32 -1.05 -5.85
C ALA A 58 12.72 -0.87 -4.37
N PRO A 59 13.57 -1.76 -3.82
CA PRO A 59 13.93 -1.70 -2.40
C PRO A 59 14.67 -0.41 -2.00
N GLY A 60 15.39 0.21 -2.94
CA GLY A 60 16.10 1.47 -2.72
C GLY A 60 15.20 2.70 -2.62
N ASP A 61 13.96 2.61 -3.12
CA ASP A 61 13.02 3.73 -3.21
C ASP A 61 11.96 3.70 -2.10
N MET A 62 12.04 2.72 -1.21
CA MET A 62 11.07 2.56 -0.13
C MET A 62 11.59 3.06 1.21
N ARG A 63 10.69 3.67 1.97
CA ARG A 63 10.87 3.88 3.42
C ARG A 63 9.71 3.30 4.21
N SER A 64 9.90 3.19 5.52
CA SER A 64 8.78 2.96 6.44
C SER A 64 7.76 4.09 6.31
N ALA A 65 6.48 3.74 6.25
CA ALA A 65 5.42 4.74 6.30
C ALA A 65 5.40 5.42 7.68
N THR A 66 5.08 6.71 7.72
CA THR A 66 4.89 7.46 8.98
C THR A 66 3.62 6.98 9.71
N GLU A 67 3.39 7.45 10.93
CA GLU A 67 2.12 7.17 11.63
C GLU A 67 0.93 7.79 10.89
N GLU A 68 1.09 9.01 10.39
CA GLU A 68 0.05 9.75 9.68
C GLU A 68 -0.32 9.05 8.36
N GLU A 69 0.67 8.56 7.63
CA GLU A 69 0.47 7.79 6.39
C GLU A 69 -0.24 6.47 6.64
N ARG A 70 0.12 5.77 7.72
CA ARG A 70 -0.56 4.54 8.15
C ARG A 70 -2.02 4.83 8.52
N ALA A 71 -2.25 5.87 9.31
CA ALA A 71 -3.58 6.28 9.72
C ALA A 71 -4.46 6.68 8.53
N ALA A 72 -3.89 7.38 7.54
CA ALA A 72 -4.57 7.77 6.31
C ALA A 72 -4.95 6.54 5.46
N TYR A 73 -4.03 5.59 5.29
CA TYR A 73 -4.30 4.32 4.60
C TYR A 73 -5.48 3.59 5.26
N ASP A 74 -5.43 3.43 6.58
CA ASP A 74 -6.47 2.68 7.31
C ASP A 74 -7.82 3.42 7.30
N ALA A 75 -7.81 4.75 7.31
CA ALA A 75 -9.02 5.56 7.17
C ALA A 75 -9.70 5.32 5.82
N GLN A 76 -8.93 5.25 4.74
CA GLN A 76 -9.44 4.92 3.41
C GLN A 76 -10.00 3.49 3.35
N VAL A 77 -9.29 2.50 3.90
CA VAL A 77 -9.78 1.11 3.98
C VAL A 77 -11.13 1.06 4.70
N ARG A 78 -11.26 1.73 5.85
CA ARG A 78 -12.52 1.78 6.60
C ARG A 78 -13.63 2.46 5.82
N ALA A 79 -13.33 3.53 5.08
CA ALA A 79 -14.32 4.23 4.25
C ALA A 79 -14.86 3.32 3.14
N ILE A 80 -13.97 2.65 2.41
CA ILE A 80 -14.32 1.70 1.33
C ILE A 80 -15.15 0.54 1.89
N GLN A 81 -14.78 -0.01 3.05
CA GLN A 81 -15.55 -1.07 3.70
C GLN A 81 -16.97 -0.63 4.06
N ARG A 82 -17.13 0.56 4.64
CA ARG A 82 -18.45 1.12 4.97
C ARG A 82 -19.32 1.29 3.73
N GLU A 83 -18.75 1.80 2.65
CA GLU A 83 -19.47 2.00 1.39
C GLU A 83 -19.91 0.65 0.80
N ARG A 84 -18.99 -0.33 0.74
CA ARG A 84 -19.29 -1.70 0.30
C ARG A 84 -20.42 -2.32 1.12
N ASP A 85 -20.37 -2.19 2.44
CA ASP A 85 -21.38 -2.76 3.32
C ASP A 85 -22.74 -2.05 3.19
N ALA A 86 -22.75 -0.75 2.87
CA ALA A 86 -23.97 -0.02 2.52
C ALA A 86 -24.56 -0.52 1.20
N LEU A 87 -23.74 -0.69 0.16
CA LEU A 87 -24.16 -1.23 -1.14
C LEU A 87 -24.74 -2.64 -1.00
N TYR A 88 -24.09 -3.53 -0.24
CA TYR A 88 -24.62 -4.88 -0.01
C TYR A 88 -25.97 -4.87 0.73
N ARG A 89 -26.17 -3.94 1.68
CA ARG A 89 -27.46 -3.78 2.35
C ARG A 89 -28.55 -3.32 1.37
N GLN A 90 -28.24 -2.38 0.48
CA GLN A 90 -29.17 -1.92 -0.56
C GLN A 90 -29.55 -3.06 -1.52
N LEU A 91 -28.57 -3.82 -2.03
CA LEU A 91 -28.81 -4.93 -2.93
C LEU A 91 -29.66 -6.05 -2.29
N ARG A 92 -29.42 -6.36 -1.01
CA ARG A 92 -30.23 -7.36 -0.27
C ARG A 92 -31.63 -6.85 0.10
N GLY A 93 -31.79 -5.54 0.31
CA GLY A 93 -33.07 -4.91 0.61
C GLY A 93 -33.96 -4.73 -0.63
N GLY A 94 -33.36 -4.46 -1.80
CA GLY A 94 -34.07 -4.30 -3.08
C GLY A 94 -34.58 -5.60 -3.70
N ALA A 95 -34.08 -6.76 -3.28
CA ALA A 95 -34.52 -8.07 -3.76
C ALA A 95 -35.87 -8.54 -3.17
N ARG A 96 -36.58 -7.69 -2.40
CA ARG A 96 -37.90 -7.99 -1.80
C ARG A 96 -39.00 -7.00 -2.21
N SER A 97 -38.81 -6.23 -3.28
CA SER A 97 -39.86 -5.40 -3.89
C SER A 97 -40.52 -6.09 -5.06
#